data_AF-A0A1W9RRG4-F1
#
_entry.id   AF-A0A1W9RRG4-F1
#
_cell.length_a   1.000
_cell.length_b   1.000
_cell.length_c   1.000
_cell.angle_alpha   90.00
_cell.angle_beta   90.00
_cell.angle_gamma   90.00
#
_symmetry.space_group_name_H-M   'P 1'
#
loop_
_entity.id
_entity.type
_entity.pdbx_description
1 polymer ?
#
loop_
_entity_poly.entity_id
_entity_poly.type
_entity_poly.pdbx_seq_one_letter_code
_entity_poly.pdbx_strand_id
1 'polypeptide(L)'
;MNKNNPVDKLTIKQLHDIYTGKITNWKELGGEDLKIVALSREVSSGTHLYFKEHVVELDKKTKDEFASSILMFSSNQAIVEEVAQNRQAIGYIGMGYLNERVKAVAIAQEKEPYSYPTVKEVLKKRYPLSRPLFMYTNGAPQGVVKKIIDFVLSKEGQTIFKKMGFVPLENEFKNN
;
A
#
# COMPACT_ATOMS: atom_id res chain seq x y z
N MET A 1 -0.88 10.28 -0.23
CA MET A 1 -0.58 11.61 0.35
C MET A 1 -1.63 12.62 -0.06
N ASN A 2 -1.75 13.73 0.67
CA ASN A 2 -2.64 14.83 0.29
C ASN A 2 -2.19 15.43 -1.05
N LYS A 3 -3.15 15.86 -1.89
CA LYS A 3 -2.86 16.41 -3.23
C LYS A 3 -2.03 17.69 -3.20
N ASN A 4 -2.17 18.50 -2.14
CA ASN A 4 -1.51 19.80 -2.03
C ASN A 4 -0.11 19.71 -1.44
N ASN A 5 0.35 18.53 -1.03
CA ASN A 5 1.74 18.34 -0.64
C ASN A 5 2.60 18.24 -1.91
N PRO A 6 3.70 18.99 -2.08
CA PRO A 6 4.49 18.96 -3.32
C PRO A 6 5.31 17.67 -3.50
N VAL A 7 5.64 16.95 -2.43
CA VAL A 7 6.46 15.72 -2.49
C VAL A 7 5.74 14.63 -3.30
N ASP A 8 6.39 14.11 -4.34
CA ASP A 8 5.82 13.15 -5.29
C ASP A 8 6.60 11.83 -5.40
N LYS A 9 7.80 11.77 -4.82
CA LYS A 9 8.75 10.65 -4.89
C LYS A 9 9.36 10.37 -3.53
N LEU A 10 9.36 9.10 -3.13
CA LEU A 10 9.99 8.63 -1.90
C LEU A 10 10.68 7.28 -2.12
N THR A 11 11.79 7.04 -1.43
CA THR A 11 12.41 5.72 -1.36
C THR A 11 11.81 4.90 -0.22
N ILE A 12 11.96 3.57 -0.26
CA ILE A 12 11.63 2.71 0.89
C ILE A 12 12.35 3.16 2.16
N LYS A 13 13.61 3.59 2.06
CA LYS A 13 14.37 4.09 3.21
C LYS A 13 13.75 5.36 3.81
N GLN A 14 13.31 6.30 2.97
CA GLN A 14 12.62 7.51 3.44
C GLN A 14 11.27 7.17 4.07
N LEU A 15 10.51 6.21 3.51
CA LEU A 15 9.29 5.73 4.16
C LEU A 15 9.60 5.10 5.52
N HIS A 16 10.61 4.24 5.62
CA HIS A 16 11.09 3.71 6.90
C HIS A 16 11.40 4.84 7.89
N ASP A 17 12.14 5.86 7.47
CA ASP A 17 12.54 6.96 8.35
C ASP A 17 11.34 7.81 8.80
N ILE A 18 10.33 8.00 7.94
CA ILE A 18 9.07 8.64 8.33
C ILE A 18 8.35 7.80 9.40
N TYR A 19 8.17 6.51 9.14
CA TYR A 19 7.32 5.65 9.99
C TYR A 19 8.00 5.20 11.30
N THR A 20 9.34 5.30 11.39
CA THR A 20 10.12 5.13 12.62
C THR A 20 10.38 6.45 13.36
N GLY A 21 9.92 7.58 12.82
CA GLY A 21 10.02 8.90 13.45
C GLY A 21 11.40 9.57 13.33
N LYS A 22 12.28 9.05 12.47
CA LYS A 22 13.58 9.66 12.16
C LYS A 22 13.43 10.91 11.29
N ILE A 23 12.50 10.87 10.32
CA ILE A 23 12.09 12.04 9.54
C ILE A 23 10.72 12.48 10.03
N THR A 24 10.59 13.74 10.44
CA THR A 24 9.37 14.24 11.09
C THR A 24 8.79 15.48 10.42
N ASN A 25 9.48 16.05 9.43
CA ASN A 25 9.04 17.24 8.72
C ASN A 25 9.20 17.10 7.20
N TRP A 26 8.21 17.57 6.43
CA TRP A 26 8.21 17.50 4.98
C TRP A 26 9.37 18.27 4.33
N LYS A 27 9.93 19.30 4.98
CA LYS A 27 11.10 20.04 4.46
C LYS A 27 12.35 19.18 4.29
N GLU A 28 12.47 18.11 5.07
CA GLU A 28 13.57 17.14 4.97
C GLU A 28 13.49 16.32 3.67
N LEU A 29 12.33 16.36 3.00
CA LEU A 29 12.01 15.62 1.78
C LEU A 29 11.70 16.57 0.60
N GLY A 30 12.09 17.84 0.70
CA GLY A 30 11.85 18.85 -0.33
C GLY A 30 10.42 19.41 -0.34
N GLY A 31 9.65 19.18 0.72
CA GLY A 31 8.34 19.79 0.92
C GLY A 31 8.38 21.09 1.72
N GLU A 32 7.21 21.53 2.17
CA GLU A 32 7.07 22.70 3.04
C GLU A 32 7.54 22.40 4.48
N ASP A 33 7.79 23.45 5.28
CA ASP A 33 8.07 23.32 6.71
C ASP A 33 6.80 22.95 7.49
N LEU A 34 6.40 21.70 7.36
CA LEU A 34 5.21 21.12 7.95
C LEU A 34 5.55 19.77 8.58
N LYS A 35 5.16 19.60 9.85
CA LYS A 35 5.28 18.31 10.54
C LYS A 35 4.55 17.22 9.74
N ILE A 36 5.11 16.02 9.67
CA ILE A 36 4.50 14.85 9.03
C ILE A 36 3.50 14.22 9.98
N VAL A 37 2.31 13.90 9.47
CA VAL A 37 1.30 13.09 10.16
C VAL A 37 1.23 11.73 9.45
N ALA A 38 1.91 10.72 9.98
CA ALA A 38 1.93 9.39 9.36
C ALA A 38 0.80 8.51 9.93
N LEU A 39 0.07 7.86 9.01
CA LEU A 39 -1.12 7.07 9.29
C LEU A 39 -0.87 5.61 8.96
N SER A 40 -1.35 4.72 9.82
CA SER A 40 -1.19 3.27 9.68
C SER A 40 -2.53 2.57 9.90
N ARG A 41 -2.67 1.35 9.38
CA ARG A 41 -3.80 0.49 9.73
C ARG A 41 -3.62 -0.08 11.13
N GLU A 42 -4.72 -0.41 11.80
CA GLU A 42 -4.68 -1.17 13.05
C GLU A 42 -3.87 -2.48 12.92
N VAL A 43 -3.28 -2.92 14.03
CA VAL A 43 -2.34 -4.06 14.08
C VAL A 43 -2.92 -5.39 13.59
N SER A 44 -4.25 -5.54 13.62
CA SER A 44 -4.98 -6.71 13.10
C SER A 44 -5.05 -6.74 11.56
N SER A 45 -4.64 -5.66 10.88
CA SER A 45 -4.69 -5.57 9.44
C SER A 45 -3.52 -6.29 8.77
N GLY A 46 -3.79 -7.16 7.81
CA GLY A 46 -2.74 -7.73 6.95
C GLY A 46 -1.96 -6.67 6.17
N THR A 47 -2.54 -5.49 5.91
CA THR A 47 -1.80 -4.36 5.31
C THR A 47 -0.84 -3.73 6.31
N HIS A 48 -1.20 -3.65 7.59
CA HIS A 48 -0.28 -3.22 8.64
C HIS A 48 0.93 -4.15 8.73
N LEU A 49 0.67 -5.47 8.83
CA LEU A 49 1.74 -6.47 8.91
C LEU A 49 2.68 -6.39 7.70
N TYR A 50 2.13 -6.36 6.49
CA TYR A 50 2.95 -6.25 5.28
C TYR A 50 3.80 -4.97 5.26
N PHE A 51 3.21 -3.82 5.58
CA PHE A 51 3.94 -2.55 5.58
C PHE A 51 5.02 -2.53 6.68
N LYS A 52 4.73 -3.12 7.85
CA LYS A 52 5.71 -3.31 8.91
C LYS A 52 6.92 -4.08 8.39
N GLU A 53 6.71 -5.29 7.88
CA GLU A 53 7.80 -6.17 7.46
C GLU A 53 8.65 -5.58 6.32
N HIS A 54 8.01 -4.95 5.33
CA HIS A 54 8.69 -4.53 4.10
C HIS A 54 9.23 -3.09 4.16
N VAL A 55 8.62 -2.22 4.98
CA VAL A 55 9.02 -0.82 5.10
C VAL A 55 9.65 -0.54 6.45
N VAL A 56 8.91 -0.75 7.54
CA VAL A 56 9.41 -0.41 8.89
C VAL A 56 10.62 -1.27 9.26
N GLU A 57 10.58 -2.57 8.98
CA GLU A 57 11.66 -3.51 9.25
C GLU A 57 12.64 -3.66 8.07
N LEU A 58 12.46 -2.91 6.98
CA LEU A 58 13.27 -2.95 5.75
C LEU A 58 13.45 -4.38 5.20
N ASP A 59 12.35 -5.06 4.89
CA ASP A 59 12.34 -6.48 4.51
C ASP A 59 12.96 -7.38 5.59
N LYS A 60 12.55 -7.16 6.86
CA LYS A 60 13.03 -7.89 8.05
C LYS A 60 14.53 -7.78 8.32
N LYS A 61 15.20 -6.76 7.77
CA LYS A 61 16.62 -6.46 8.02
C LYS A 61 16.85 -5.75 9.35
N THR A 62 15.81 -5.14 9.93
CA THR A 62 15.85 -4.50 11.25
C THR A 62 14.73 -5.03 12.14
N LYS A 63 14.76 -4.63 13.42
CA LYS A 63 13.68 -4.85 14.39
C LYS A 63 13.03 -3.53 14.79
N ASP A 64 13.09 -2.54 13.89
CA ASP A 64 12.53 -1.23 14.14
C ASP A 64 11.01 -1.33 14.22
N GLU A 65 10.40 -0.51 15.06
CA GLU A 65 8.96 -0.46 15.27
C GLU A 65 8.39 0.86 14.74
N PHE A 66 7.08 0.88 14.49
CA PHE A 66 6.38 2.13 14.22
C PHE A 66 6.60 3.12 15.37
N ALA A 67 6.82 4.39 15.04
CA ALA A 67 6.89 5.45 16.03
C ALA A 67 5.58 5.55 16.83
N SER A 68 5.66 5.94 18.10
CA SER A 68 4.47 6.16 18.94
C SER A 68 3.57 7.29 18.44
N SER A 69 4.05 8.13 17.52
CA SER A 69 3.32 9.22 16.88
C SER A 69 2.43 8.76 15.71
N ILE A 70 2.50 7.50 15.30
CA ILE A 70 1.70 6.98 14.18
C ILE A 70 0.22 6.89 14.58
N LEU A 71 -0.64 7.49 13.76
CA LEU A 71 -2.09 7.44 13.97
C LEU A 71 -2.68 6.18 13.34
N MET A 72 -3.44 5.42 14.11
CA MET A 72 -3.98 4.12 13.72
C MET A 72 -5.43 4.24 13.24
N PHE A 73 -5.75 3.64 12.10
CA PHE A 73 -7.06 3.71 11.46
C PHE A 73 -7.63 2.31 11.13
N SER A 74 -8.94 2.16 11.33
CA SER A 74 -9.64 0.89 11.17
C SER A 74 -9.80 0.45 9.71
N SER A 75 -9.78 1.38 8.73
CA SER A 75 -10.03 1.08 7.31
C SER A 75 -9.15 1.88 6.34
N ASN A 76 -9.03 1.42 5.09
CA ASN A 76 -8.37 2.19 4.03
C ASN A 76 -9.14 3.48 3.71
N GLN A 77 -10.48 3.44 3.76
CA GLN A 77 -11.33 4.60 3.51
C GLN A 77 -11.09 5.71 4.54
N ALA A 78 -10.96 5.36 5.82
CA ALA A 78 -10.68 6.33 6.87
C ALA A 78 -9.30 6.98 6.69
N ILE A 79 -8.29 6.22 6.25
CA ILE A 79 -6.99 6.79 5.86
C ILE A 79 -7.15 7.75 4.68
N VAL A 80 -7.92 7.40 3.65
CA VAL A 80 -8.17 8.26 2.48
C VAL A 80 -8.86 9.56 2.89
N GLU A 81 -9.85 9.48 3.78
CA GLU A 81 -10.59 10.65 4.29
C GLU A 81 -9.68 11.60 5.06
N GLU A 82 -8.89 11.08 6.00
CA GLU A 82 -7.91 11.87 6.76
C GLU A 82 -6.88 12.51 5.82
N VAL A 83 -6.29 11.73 4.91
CA VAL A 83 -5.29 12.24 3.96
C VAL A 83 -5.87 13.30 3.05
N ALA A 84 -7.14 13.20 2.66
CA ALA A 84 -7.78 14.20 1.80
C ALA A 84 -7.97 15.55 2.50
N GLN A 85 -8.17 15.56 3.81
CA GLN A 85 -8.42 16.77 4.60
C GLN A 85 -7.15 17.33 5.27
N ASN A 86 -6.12 16.50 5.43
CA ASN A 86 -4.91 16.86 6.14
C ASN A 86 -3.70 16.94 5.21
N ARG A 87 -3.24 18.17 4.91
CA ARG A 87 -2.08 18.42 4.03
C ARG A 87 -0.78 17.80 4.54
N GLN A 88 -0.68 17.59 5.84
CA GLN A 88 0.49 17.02 6.51
C GLN A 88 0.53 15.49 6.42
N ALA A 89 -0.57 14.86 6.00
CA ALA A 89 -0.76 13.43 6.16
C ALA A 89 -0.18 12.56 5.04
N ILE A 90 0.42 11.44 5.45
CA ILE A 90 0.81 10.32 4.60
C ILE A 90 0.24 9.03 5.20
N GLY A 91 -0.35 8.19 4.36
CA GLY A 91 -0.82 6.86 4.75
C GLY A 91 -0.64 5.89 3.59
N TYR A 92 -0.63 4.60 3.91
CA TYR A 92 -0.59 3.52 2.93
C TYR A 92 -1.95 2.81 2.84
N ILE A 93 -2.35 2.48 1.61
CA ILE A 93 -3.65 1.84 1.31
C ILE A 93 -3.49 0.83 0.18
N GLY A 94 -4.45 -0.09 0.03
CA GLY A 94 -4.54 -0.93 -1.16
C GLY A 94 -4.85 -0.11 -2.42
N MET A 95 -4.30 -0.51 -3.58
CA MET A 95 -4.42 0.24 -4.84
C MET A 95 -5.88 0.52 -5.26
N GLY A 96 -6.80 -0.41 -4.99
CA GLY A 96 -8.23 -0.22 -5.28
C GLY A 96 -8.96 0.82 -4.42
N TYR A 97 -8.29 1.41 -3.43
CA TYR A 97 -8.82 2.53 -2.63
C TYR A 97 -8.31 3.90 -3.11
N LEU A 98 -7.38 3.92 -4.07
CA LEU A 98 -6.88 5.16 -4.64
C LEU A 98 -7.98 5.85 -5.43
N ASN A 99 -8.19 7.14 -5.18
CA ASN A 99 -9.19 7.96 -5.87
C ASN A 99 -8.71 9.41 -6.03
N GLU A 100 -9.55 10.24 -6.65
CA GLU A 100 -9.25 11.65 -6.94
C GLU A 100 -9.23 12.57 -5.70
N ARG A 101 -9.34 12.06 -4.47
CA ARG A 101 -9.22 12.92 -3.27
C ARG A 101 -7.80 12.94 -2.71
N VAL A 102 -6.98 11.98 -3.12
CA VAL A 102 -5.59 11.83 -2.67
C VAL A 102 -4.67 11.64 -3.88
N LYS A 103 -3.35 11.70 -3.66
CA LYS A 103 -2.36 11.35 -4.69
C LYS A 103 -1.51 10.16 -4.25
N ALA A 104 -1.17 9.32 -5.22
CA ALA A 104 -0.12 8.31 -5.08
C ALA A 104 1.26 8.97 -5.16
N VAL A 105 2.25 8.31 -4.57
CA VAL A 105 3.66 8.73 -4.56
C VAL A 105 4.44 7.65 -5.30
N ALA A 106 5.38 8.06 -6.14
CA ALA A 106 6.26 7.11 -6.80
C ALA A 106 7.29 6.59 -5.80
N ILE A 107 7.47 5.28 -5.76
CA ILE A 107 8.36 4.61 -4.81
C ILE A 107 9.54 3.98 -5.54
N ALA A 108 10.72 4.12 -4.97
CA ALA A 108 11.95 3.46 -5.40
C ALA A 108 12.52 2.56 -4.30
N GLN A 109 13.09 1.41 -4.71
CA GLN A 109 13.96 0.61 -3.86
C GLN A 109 15.39 1.18 -3.95
N GLU A 110 15.90 1.82 -2.90
CA GLU A 110 17.27 2.35 -2.87
C GLU A 110 17.67 3.18 -4.12
N LYS A 111 18.51 2.62 -5.01
CA LYS A 111 19.02 3.25 -6.24
C LYS A 111 18.22 2.91 -7.50
N GLU A 112 17.14 2.14 -7.36
CA GLU A 112 16.26 1.79 -8.47
C GLU A 112 15.43 3.00 -8.96
N PRO A 113 14.94 2.98 -10.21
CA PRO A 113 14.03 4.01 -10.70
C PRO A 113 12.74 4.10 -9.88
N TYR A 114 12.27 5.33 -9.66
CA TYR A 114 10.96 5.57 -9.07
C TYR A 114 9.84 5.01 -9.95
N SER A 115 8.89 4.32 -9.33
CA SER A 115 7.74 3.75 -10.02
C SER A 115 6.43 4.12 -9.31
N TYR A 116 5.39 4.45 -10.08
CA TYR A 116 4.05 4.68 -9.54
C TYR A 116 3.29 3.35 -9.37
N PRO A 117 2.37 3.25 -8.39
CA PRO A 117 1.53 2.07 -8.19
C PRO A 117 0.49 1.97 -9.31
N THR A 118 0.89 1.43 -10.46
CA THR A 118 0.00 1.18 -11.58
C THR A 118 -0.05 -0.31 -11.87
N VAL A 119 -1.15 -0.80 -12.46
CA VAL A 119 -1.30 -2.20 -12.87
C VAL A 119 -0.10 -2.65 -13.72
N LYS A 120 0.31 -1.82 -14.68
CA LYS A 120 1.45 -2.11 -15.56
C LYS A 120 2.77 -2.28 -14.79
N GLU A 121 3.06 -1.38 -13.86
CA GLU A 121 4.33 -1.41 -13.13
C GLU A 121 4.38 -2.51 -12.07
N VAL A 122 3.23 -2.86 -11.47
CA VAL A 122 3.13 -4.02 -10.58
C VAL A 122 3.33 -5.33 -11.34
N LEU A 123 2.66 -5.51 -12.49
CA LEU A 123 2.85 -6.71 -13.33
C LEU A 123 4.30 -6.87 -13.82
N LYS A 124 4.96 -5.74 -14.11
CA LYS A 124 6.39 -5.72 -14.46
C LYS A 124 7.34 -5.89 -13.28
N LYS A 125 6.83 -6.06 -12.06
CA LYS A 125 7.62 -6.16 -10.81
C LYS A 125 8.53 -4.93 -10.57
N ARG A 126 8.16 -3.77 -11.09
CA ARG A 126 8.91 -2.50 -10.96
C ARG A 126 8.43 -1.66 -9.77
N TYR A 127 7.17 -1.80 -9.38
CA TYR A 127 6.68 -1.17 -8.16
C TYR A 127 7.02 -2.04 -6.94
N PRO A 128 7.81 -1.55 -5.97
CA PRO A 128 8.41 -2.41 -4.94
C PRO A 128 7.41 -2.87 -3.86
N LEU A 129 6.30 -2.15 -3.67
CA LEU A 129 5.30 -2.47 -2.65
C LEU A 129 4.08 -3.14 -3.28
N SER A 130 4.19 -4.42 -3.61
CA SER A 130 3.09 -5.25 -4.10
C SER A 130 3.12 -6.65 -3.49
N ARG A 131 1.95 -7.26 -3.35
CA ARG A 131 1.80 -8.63 -2.85
C ARG A 131 0.60 -9.32 -3.50
N PRO A 132 0.64 -10.64 -3.69
CA PRO A 132 -0.56 -11.40 -4.02
C PRO A 132 -1.59 -11.36 -2.87
N LEU A 133 -2.85 -11.55 -3.21
CA LEU A 133 -3.93 -11.77 -2.25
C LEU A 133 -4.35 -13.24 -2.33
N PHE A 134 -4.54 -13.86 -1.16
CA PHE A 134 -4.89 -15.27 -1.05
C PHE A 134 -6.29 -15.44 -0.46
N MET A 135 -6.99 -16.48 -0.93
CA MET A 135 -8.20 -17.00 -0.30
C MET A 135 -7.85 -18.32 0.36
N TYR A 136 -8.09 -18.43 1.66
CA TYR A 136 -7.79 -19.64 2.43
C TYR A 136 -9.07 -20.45 2.68
N THR A 137 -9.02 -21.75 2.42
CA THR A 137 -10.11 -22.70 2.71
C THR A 137 -9.59 -23.86 3.55
N ASN A 138 -10.45 -24.42 4.42
CA ASN A 138 -10.13 -25.64 5.15
C ASN A 138 -10.40 -26.86 4.26
N GLY A 139 -9.37 -27.31 3.54
CA GLY A 139 -9.49 -28.33 2.50
C GLY A 139 -9.99 -27.79 1.17
N ALA A 140 -10.30 -28.70 0.24
CA ALA A 140 -10.76 -28.35 -1.10
C ALA A 140 -12.13 -27.64 -1.05
N PRO A 141 -12.30 -26.49 -1.72
CA PRO A 141 -13.56 -25.77 -1.69
C PRO A 141 -14.68 -26.56 -2.38
N GLN A 142 -15.86 -26.57 -1.75
CA GLN A 142 -17.05 -27.29 -2.20
C GLN A 142 -18.25 -26.33 -2.29
N GLY A 143 -19.29 -26.73 -3.01
CA GLY A 143 -20.57 -26.01 -3.04
C GLY A 143 -20.46 -24.52 -3.36
N VAL A 144 -21.07 -23.68 -2.53
CA VAL A 144 -21.10 -22.22 -2.72
C VAL A 144 -19.70 -21.59 -2.64
N VAL A 145 -18.85 -22.08 -1.73
CA VAL A 145 -17.47 -21.58 -1.58
C VAL A 145 -16.70 -21.78 -2.88
N LYS A 146 -16.81 -22.97 -3.50
CA LYS A 146 -16.18 -23.24 -4.80
C LYS A 146 -16.69 -22.29 -5.88
N LYS A 147 -18.01 -22.08 -5.97
CA LYS A 147 -18.60 -21.16 -6.96
C LYS A 147 -18.09 -19.73 -6.83
N ILE A 148 -17.92 -19.23 -5.59
CA ILE A 148 -17.35 -17.91 -5.34
C ILE A 148 -15.89 -17.85 -5.79
N ILE A 149 -15.08 -18.84 -5.44
CA ILE A 149 -13.67 -18.90 -5.85
C ILE A 149 -13.56 -19.00 -7.38
N ASP A 150 -14.33 -19.87 -8.02
CA ASP A 150 -14.38 -20.02 -9.47
C ASP A 150 -14.76 -18.68 -10.14
N PHE A 151 -15.74 -17.95 -9.59
CA PHE A 151 -16.13 -16.63 -10.08
C PHE A 151 -14.99 -15.61 -9.93
N VAL A 152 -14.35 -15.54 -8.76
CA VAL A 152 -13.21 -14.66 -8.49
C VAL A 152 -12.07 -14.92 -9.49
N LEU A 153 -11.80 -16.19 -9.81
CA LEU A 153 -10.75 -16.61 -10.75
C LEU A 153 -11.17 -16.53 -12.24
N SER A 154 -12.47 -16.40 -12.51
CA SER A 154 -13.00 -16.31 -13.87
C SER A 154 -12.60 -15.03 -14.60
N LYS A 155 -12.71 -15.03 -15.93
CA LYS A 155 -12.49 -13.82 -16.75
C LYS A 155 -13.38 -12.66 -16.32
N GLU A 156 -14.62 -12.95 -15.90
CA GLU A 156 -15.57 -11.94 -15.45
C GLU A 156 -15.10 -11.30 -14.13
N GLY A 157 -14.80 -12.11 -13.12
CA GLY A 157 -14.28 -11.65 -11.83
C GLY A 157 -13.01 -10.82 -12.00
N GLN A 158 -12.05 -11.31 -12.78
CA GLN A 158 -10.81 -10.59 -13.08
C GLN A 158 -11.04 -9.25 -13.80
N THR A 159 -12.07 -9.16 -14.66
CA THR A 159 -12.45 -7.90 -15.31
C THR A 159 -13.00 -6.89 -14.29
N ILE A 160 -13.77 -7.35 -13.30
CA ILE A 160 -14.29 -6.50 -12.22
C ILE A 160 -13.12 -5.99 -11.35
N PHE A 161 -12.20 -6.87 -10.94
CA PHE A 161 -11.02 -6.47 -10.15
C PHE A 161 -10.18 -5.41 -10.86
N LYS A 162 -9.95 -5.57 -12.17
CA LYS A 162 -9.24 -4.58 -12.97
C LYS A 162 -9.95 -3.22 -12.98
N LYS A 163 -11.29 -3.20 -13.11
CA LYS A 163 -12.09 -1.97 -13.04
C LYS A 163 -12.02 -1.31 -11.66
N MET A 164 -11.92 -2.10 -10.60
CA MET A 164 -11.74 -1.61 -9.23
C MET A 164 -10.31 -1.16 -8.93
N GLY A 165 -9.39 -1.18 -9.90
CA GLY A 165 -8.01 -0.76 -9.71
C GLY A 165 -7.13 -1.80 -9.03
N PHE A 166 -7.52 -3.08 -9.02
CA PHE A 166 -6.65 -4.19 -8.62
C PHE A 166 -5.87 -4.74 -9.82
N VAL A 167 -4.76 -5.40 -9.53
CA VAL A 167 -3.95 -6.09 -10.52
C VAL A 167 -4.61 -7.45 -10.81
N PRO A 168 -5.06 -7.72 -12.05
CA PRO A 168 -5.63 -9.01 -12.39
C PRO A 168 -4.56 -10.10 -12.39
N LEU A 169 -4.96 -11.34 -12.12
CA LEU A 169 -4.10 -12.52 -12.20
C LEU A 169 -3.66 -12.75 -13.66
N GLU A 170 -2.35 -12.93 -13.85
CA GLU A 170 -1.81 -13.51 -15.07
C GLU A 170 -1.89 -15.05 -15.01
N ASN A 171 -1.82 -15.73 -16.16
CA ASN A 171 -2.03 -17.18 -16.23
C ASN A 171 -1.07 -18.00 -15.34
N GLU A 172 0.12 -17.47 -15.02
CA GLU A 172 1.08 -18.12 -14.12
C GLU A 172 0.61 -18.22 -12.66
N PHE A 173 -0.34 -17.38 -12.22
CA PHE A 173 -0.82 -17.37 -10.83
C PHE A 173 -1.99 -18.33 -10.56
N LYS A 174 -2.46 -19.08 -11.57
CA LYS A 174 -3.62 -19.98 -11.44
C LYS A 174 -3.29 -21.34 -10.81
N ASN A 175 -2.00 -21.66 -10.62
CA ASN A 175 -1.53 -23.03 -10.29
C ASN A 175 -0.79 -23.17 -8.95
N ASN A 176 -0.86 -22.19 -8.05
CA ASN A 176 -0.29 -22.29 -6.70
C ASN A 176 -1.38 -22.40 -5.64
#